data_AF-A0A0B1P7J8-F1
#
_entry.id   AF-A0A0B1P7J8-F1
#
_cell.length_a   1.000
_cell.length_b   1.000
_cell.length_c   1.000
_cell.angle_alpha   90.00
_cell.angle_beta   90.00
_cell.angle_gamma   90.00
#
_symmetry.space_group_name_H-M   'P 1'
#
loop_
_entity.id
_entity.type
_entity.pdbx_description
1 polymer ?
#
loop_
_entity_poly.entity_id
_entity_poly.type
_entity_poly.pdbx_seq_one_letter_code
_entity_poly.pdbx_strand_id
1 'polypeptide(L)'
;MLSALQNPRQAAAQVLNFGMILSTAFMLWKGISLVSDSPSPVVVVLSGSMEPAFQRGDLLFLWNRNFLEETKVGEIVVYSVKGKDIPIVHRLVRKFGVGHDAKLLTKGDNNAVDDTELYARGQDYIQRKDIMGSVVGYVPFIGYVTILLSEHPWLKTVMLGIMGLTMIFQRE
;
A
#
# COMPACT_ATOMS: atom_id res chain seq x y z
N MET A 1 -36.74 15.79 17.12
CA MET A 1 -36.04 15.37 15.89
C MET A 1 -34.89 16.30 15.45
N LEU A 2 -34.54 17.35 16.21
CA LEU A 2 -33.28 18.11 16.08
C LEU A 2 -32.57 18.22 17.45
N SER A 3 -32.72 17.19 18.29
CA SER A 3 -32.23 17.21 19.68
C SER A 3 -30.73 16.93 19.80
N ALA A 4 -30.12 16.33 18.76
CA ALA A 4 -28.67 16.13 18.68
C ALA A 4 -27.88 17.46 18.67
N LEU A 5 -28.52 18.56 18.27
CA LEU A 5 -27.96 19.92 18.32
C LEU A 5 -28.30 20.69 19.61
N GLN A 6 -29.13 20.14 20.51
CA GLN A 6 -29.61 20.89 21.68
C GLN A 6 -28.57 21.01 22.80
N ASN A 7 -27.62 20.07 22.88
CA ASN A 7 -26.49 20.14 23.81
C ASN A 7 -25.18 20.30 23.03
N PRO A 8 -24.68 21.53 22.84
CA PRO A 8 -23.48 21.78 22.03
C PRO A 8 -22.25 21.06 22.59
N ARG A 9 -22.20 20.83 23.91
CA ARG A 9 -21.14 20.07 24.58
C ARG A 9 -21.14 18.59 24.18
N GLN A 10 -22.30 17.95 24.08
CA GLN A 10 -22.41 16.53 23.69
C GLN A 10 -22.06 16.35 22.21
N ALA A 11 -22.57 17.24 21.34
CA ALA A 11 -22.20 17.25 19.93
C ALA A 11 -20.68 17.45 19.73
N ALA A 12 -20.08 18.39 20.45
CA ALA A 12 -18.63 18.60 20.40
C ALA A 12 -17.84 17.36 20.88
N ALA A 13 -18.27 16.72 21.97
CA ALA A 13 -17.63 15.51 22.48
C ALA A 13 -17.71 14.35 21.47
N GLN A 14 -18.86 14.16 20.82
CA GLN A 14 -19.01 13.16 19.75
C GLN A 14 -18.06 13.44 18.59
N VAL A 15 -18.03 14.68 18.09
CA VAL A 15 -17.12 15.09 17.00
C VAL A 15 -15.65 14.85 17.37
N LEU A 16 -15.26 15.19 18.60
CA LEU A 16 -13.91 14.93 19.10
C LEU A 16 -13.61 13.43 19.17
N ASN A 17 -14.54 12.60 19.67
CA ASN A 17 -14.36 11.15 19.72
C ASN A 17 -14.19 10.54 18.32
N PHE A 18 -15.01 10.96 17.36
CA PHE A 18 -14.87 10.53 15.97
C PHE A 18 -13.52 10.95 15.38
N GLY A 19 -13.13 12.21 15.60
CA GLY A 19 -11.81 12.73 15.24
C GLY A 19 -10.66 11.92 15.85
N MET A 20 -10.78 11.52 17.12
CA MET A 20 -9.79 10.68 17.81
C MET A 20 -9.70 9.28 17.20
N ILE A 21 -10.82 8.65 16.84
CA ILE A 21 -10.82 7.33 16.17
C ILE A 21 -10.08 7.42 14.82
N LEU A 22 -10.43 8.41 13.99
CA LEU A 22 -9.78 8.60 12.70
C LEU A 22 -8.28 8.92 12.85
N SER A 23 -7.93 9.78 13.82
CA SER A 23 -6.54 10.14 14.10
C SER A 23 -5.74 8.94 14.59
N THR A 24 -6.32 8.10 15.44
CA THR A 24 -5.66 6.89 15.96
C THR A 24 -5.40 5.90 14.83
N ALA A 25 -6.37 5.66 13.96
CA ALA A 25 -6.19 4.81 12.78
C ALA A 25 -5.09 5.36 11.85
N PHE A 26 -5.07 6.67 11.61
CA PHE A 26 -4.03 7.32 10.80
C PHE A 26 -2.64 7.23 11.44
N MET A 27 -2.54 7.46 12.76
CA MET A 27 -1.29 7.33 13.51
C MET A 27 -0.76 5.91 13.50
N LEU A 28 -1.63 4.90 13.63
CA LEU A 28 -1.25 3.49 13.51
C LEU A 28 -0.70 3.19 12.11
N TRP A 29 -1.39 3.63 11.06
CA TRP A 29 -0.93 3.45 9.69
C TRP A 29 0.45 4.10 9.47
N LYS A 30 0.63 5.36 9.89
CA LYS A 30 1.91 6.06 9.79
C LYS A 30 2.99 5.47 10.67
N GLY A 31 2.64 4.94 11.84
CA GLY A 31 3.53 4.18 12.71
C GLY A 31 4.08 2.96 11.98
N ILE A 32 3.23 2.17 11.34
CA ILE A 32 3.65 1.01 10.54
C ILE A 32 4.55 1.46 9.39
N SER A 33 4.17 2.51 8.64
CA SER A 33 5.00 3.05 7.55
C SER A 33 6.41 3.45 8.02
N LEU A 34 6.53 4.09 9.18
CA LEU A 34 7.82 4.48 9.77
C LEU A 34 8.62 3.26 10.23
N VAL A 35 7.94 2.30 10.86
CA VAL A 35 8.53 1.05 11.37
C VAL A 35 9.02 0.18 10.23
N SER A 36 8.35 0.14 9.09
CA SER A 36 8.79 -0.64 7.92
C SER A 36 9.72 0.14 6.99
N ASP A 37 9.91 1.45 7.21
CA ASP A 37 10.54 2.40 6.29
C ASP A 37 9.92 2.39 4.89
N SER A 38 8.62 2.16 4.80
CA SER A 38 7.89 2.08 3.53
C SER A 38 6.78 3.12 3.49
N PRO A 39 6.66 3.92 2.40
CA PRO A 39 5.54 4.84 2.25
C PRO A 39 4.19 4.11 2.18
N SER A 40 4.18 2.85 1.75
CA SER A 40 3.00 1.98 1.71
C SER A 40 3.37 0.58 2.18
N PRO A 41 3.35 0.31 3.50
CA PRO A 41 3.76 -0.97 4.09
C PRO A 41 2.87 -2.15 3.67
N VAL A 42 1.68 -1.86 3.15
CA VAL A 42 0.73 -2.85 2.66
C VAL A 42 0.33 -2.48 1.24
N VAL A 43 0.40 -3.43 0.31
CA VAL A 43 -0.01 -3.26 -1.08
C VAL A 43 -0.81 -4.46 -1.56
N VAL A 44 -1.54 -4.32 -2.66
CA VAL A 44 -2.42 -5.35 -3.20
C VAL A 44 -2.00 -5.69 -4.62
N VAL A 45 -1.97 -6.98 -4.95
CA VAL A 45 -1.66 -7.45 -6.30
C VAL A 45 -2.86 -7.22 -7.21
N LEU A 46 -2.65 -6.44 -8.29
CA LEU A 46 -3.71 -6.04 -9.22
C LEU A 46 -3.74 -6.87 -10.51
N SER A 47 -2.67 -7.58 -10.84
CA SER A 47 -2.49 -8.33 -12.09
C SER A 47 -1.89 -9.72 -11.86
N GLY A 48 -1.93 -10.58 -12.88
CA GLY A 48 -1.35 -11.93 -12.85
C GLY A 48 0.12 -12.00 -13.33
N SER A 49 0.87 -10.89 -13.32
CA SER A 49 2.27 -10.88 -13.78
C SER A 49 3.22 -11.63 -12.85
N MET A 50 2.79 -11.88 -11.61
CA MET A 50 3.56 -12.59 -10.58
C MET A 50 3.12 -14.04 -10.37
N GLU A 51 2.25 -14.59 -11.23
CA GLU A 51 1.89 -16.00 -11.15
C GLU A 51 3.10 -16.90 -11.47
N PRO A 52 3.32 -18.01 -10.74
CA PRO A 52 2.47 -18.58 -9.70
C PRO A 52 2.77 -18.08 -8.27
N ALA A 53 3.74 -17.18 -8.08
CA ALA A 53 4.16 -16.73 -6.74
C ALA A 53 3.08 -15.92 -6.02
N PHE A 54 2.41 -15.02 -6.75
CA PHE A 54 1.28 -14.24 -6.24
C PHE A 54 0.16 -14.17 -7.26
N GLN A 55 -1.07 -14.14 -6.75
CA GLN A 55 -2.30 -14.03 -7.52
C GLN A 55 -2.93 -12.65 -7.34
N ARG A 56 -3.78 -12.26 -8.30
CA ARG A 56 -4.59 -11.05 -8.17
C ARG A 56 -5.43 -11.14 -6.90
N GLY A 57 -5.42 -10.08 -6.10
CA GLY A 57 -6.13 -10.01 -4.82
C GLY A 57 -5.31 -10.46 -3.61
N ASP A 58 -4.05 -10.85 -3.78
CA ASP A 58 -3.15 -11.06 -2.65
C ASP A 58 -2.77 -9.72 -2.00
N LEU A 59 -2.82 -9.68 -0.67
CA LEU A 59 -2.39 -8.55 0.15
C LEU A 59 -0.94 -8.79 0.59
N LEU A 60 -0.01 -7.92 0.19
CA LEU A 60 1.41 -8.06 0.48
C LEU A 60 1.84 -7.11 1.60
N PHE A 61 2.66 -7.62 2.51
CA PHE A 61 3.35 -6.83 3.53
C PHE A 61 4.77 -6.52 3.09
N LEU A 62 5.13 -5.24 3.16
CA LEU A 62 6.40 -4.72 2.71
C LEU A 62 7.30 -4.34 3.88
N TRP A 63 8.57 -4.65 3.72
CA TRP A 63 9.64 -4.25 4.63
C TRP A 63 10.77 -3.62 3.84
N ASN A 64 11.13 -2.39 4.17
CA ASN A 64 12.16 -1.64 3.46
C ASN A 64 13.44 -1.42 4.29
N ARG A 65 13.43 -1.84 5.56
CA ARG A 65 14.55 -1.72 6.48
C ARG A 65 15.58 -2.82 6.25
N ASN A 66 16.37 -2.62 5.21
CA ASN A 66 17.51 -3.47 4.86
C ASN A 66 18.76 -3.02 5.64
N PHE A 67 18.72 -3.12 6.98
CA PHE A 67 19.81 -2.65 7.86
C PHE A 67 21.09 -3.48 7.79
N LEU A 68 20.95 -4.77 7.46
CA LEU A 68 22.04 -5.73 7.54
C LEU A 68 22.45 -6.27 6.16
N GLU A 69 21.53 -6.30 5.20
CA GLU A 69 21.76 -6.88 3.89
C GLU A 69 21.07 -6.07 2.80
N GLU A 70 21.80 -5.76 1.74
CA GLU A 70 21.23 -5.14 0.54
C GLU A 70 20.26 -6.10 -0.16
N THR A 71 19.30 -5.56 -0.90
CA THR A 71 18.36 -6.33 -1.73
C THR A 71 19.10 -7.34 -2.59
N LYS A 72 18.75 -8.62 -2.44
CA LYS A 72 19.39 -9.75 -3.13
C LYS A 72 18.60 -10.16 -4.36
N VAL A 73 19.32 -10.68 -5.36
CA VAL A 73 18.71 -11.31 -6.53
C VAL A 73 17.79 -12.43 -6.07
N GLY A 74 16.57 -12.48 -6.61
CA GLY A 74 15.51 -13.41 -6.24
C GLY A 74 14.47 -12.82 -5.30
N GLU A 75 14.74 -11.70 -4.62
CA GLU A 75 13.74 -11.01 -3.80
C GLU A 75 12.60 -10.44 -4.66
N ILE A 76 11.40 -10.43 -4.10
CA ILE A 76 10.25 -9.78 -4.72
C ILE A 76 10.15 -8.38 -4.11
N VAL A 77 10.24 -7.37 -4.97
CA VAL A 77 10.28 -5.97 -4.57
C VAL A 77 9.11 -5.22 -5.14
N VAL A 78 8.67 -4.23 -4.40
CA VAL A 78 7.68 -3.27 -4.86
C VAL A 78 8.40 -1.97 -5.15
N TYR A 79 8.30 -1.50 -6.38
CA TYR A 79 8.96 -0.28 -6.82
C TYR A 79 7.96 0.66 -7.48
N SER A 80 8.26 1.95 -7.40
CA SER A 80 7.52 3.01 -8.07
C SER A 80 8.33 3.55 -9.24
N VAL A 81 7.64 3.85 -10.34
CA VAL A 81 8.24 4.43 -11.54
C VAL A 81 7.79 5.87 -11.66
N LYS A 82 8.72 6.79 -11.91
CA LYS A 82 8.39 8.21 -12.08
C LYS A 82 7.38 8.40 -13.22
N GLY A 83 6.24 9.03 -12.91
CA GLY A 83 5.16 9.25 -13.87
C GLY A 83 4.13 8.11 -13.95
N LYS A 84 4.25 7.08 -13.08
CA LYS A 84 3.22 6.07 -12.87
C LYS A 84 2.75 6.11 -11.42
N ASP A 85 1.44 6.25 -11.23
CA ASP A 85 0.85 6.34 -9.88
C ASP A 85 0.70 4.97 -9.21
N ILE A 86 0.71 3.88 -9.99
CA ILE A 86 0.50 2.52 -9.51
C ILE A 86 1.87 1.83 -9.35
N PRO A 87 2.23 1.35 -8.15
CA PRO A 87 3.47 0.63 -7.93
C PRO A 87 3.44 -0.76 -8.59
N ILE A 88 4.61 -1.27 -8.94
CA ILE A 88 4.79 -2.56 -9.62
C ILE A 88 5.47 -3.53 -8.66
N VAL A 89 4.96 -4.76 -8.61
CA VAL A 89 5.48 -5.85 -7.76
C VAL A 89 6.13 -6.88 -8.66
N HIS A 90 7.46 -6.98 -8.67
CA HIS A 90 8.17 -7.95 -9.51
C HIS A 90 9.43 -8.51 -8.83
N ARG A 91 9.97 -9.60 -9.38
CA ARG A 91 11.16 -10.26 -8.83
C ARG A 91 12.43 -9.61 -9.36
N LEU A 92 13.39 -9.36 -8.47
CA LEU A 92 14.71 -8.90 -8.84
C LEU A 92 15.47 -10.04 -9.53
N VAL A 93 15.75 -9.91 -10.82
CA VAL A 93 16.45 -10.94 -11.61
C VAL A 93 17.95 -10.68 -11.73
N ARG A 94 18.38 -9.42 -11.74
CA ARG A 94 19.80 -9.07 -11.80
C ARG A 94 20.09 -7.83 -10.96
N LYS A 95 21.31 -7.81 -10.41
CA LYS A 95 21.86 -6.69 -9.65
C LYS A 95 23.27 -6.41 -10.17
N PHE A 96 23.53 -5.15 -10.51
CA PHE A 96 24.84 -4.70 -10.96
C PHE A 96 25.37 -3.66 -9.98
N GLY A 97 26.57 -3.91 -9.44
CA GLY A 97 27.18 -3.07 -8.42
C GLY A 97 26.69 -3.36 -7.00
N VAL A 98 27.16 -2.53 -6.07
CA VAL A 98 26.91 -2.63 -4.63
C VAL A 98 26.57 -1.23 -4.11
N GLY A 99 25.76 -1.14 -3.06
CA GLY A 99 25.39 0.12 -2.42
C GLY A 99 24.15 0.79 -3.03
N HIS A 100 24.01 2.08 -2.74
CA HIS A 100 22.83 2.87 -3.11
C HIS A 100 22.64 3.04 -4.62
N ASP A 101 23.74 3.04 -5.39
CA ASP A 101 23.73 3.20 -6.85
C ASP A 101 23.69 1.87 -7.59
N ALA A 102 23.48 0.75 -6.88
CA ALA A 102 23.28 -0.55 -7.51
C ALA A 102 22.13 -0.48 -8.52
N LYS A 103 22.40 -0.96 -9.72
CA LYS A 103 21.42 -1.03 -10.80
C LYS A 103 20.68 -2.36 -10.69
N LEU A 104 19.37 -2.28 -10.59
CA LEU A 104 18.49 -3.40 -10.34
C LEU A 104 17.61 -3.63 -11.57
N LEU A 105 17.48 -4.89 -11.98
CA LEU A 105 16.62 -5.32 -13.08
C LEU A 105 15.56 -6.26 -12.51
N THR A 106 14.29 -5.88 -12.66
CA THR A 106 13.14 -6.71 -12.27
C THR A 106 12.46 -7.35 -13.46
N LYS A 107 11.72 -8.40 -13.17
CA LYS A 107 10.85 -9.10 -14.10
C LYS A 107 9.68 -9.73 -13.36
N GLY A 108 8.49 -9.67 -13.93
CA GLY A 108 7.36 -10.47 -13.48
C GLY A 108 7.58 -11.97 -13.70
N ASP A 109 7.22 -12.79 -12.72
CA ASP A 109 7.42 -14.25 -12.77
C ASP A 109 6.72 -14.86 -14.00
N ASN A 110 5.54 -14.34 -14.36
CA ASN A 110 4.74 -14.77 -15.51
C ASN A 110 4.99 -13.97 -16.79
N ASN A 111 5.90 -13.00 -16.79
CA ASN A 111 6.18 -12.19 -17.98
C ASN A 111 7.24 -12.88 -18.87
N ALA A 112 7.17 -12.71 -20.19
CA ALA A 112 8.19 -13.25 -21.11
C ALA A 112 9.48 -12.41 -21.15
N VAL A 113 9.33 -11.09 -20.97
CA VAL A 113 10.41 -10.09 -21.01
C VAL A 113 10.62 -9.47 -19.62
N ASP A 114 11.75 -8.79 -19.44
CA ASP A 114 12.02 -8.01 -18.23
C ASP A 114 11.26 -6.67 -18.24
N ASP A 115 11.35 -5.93 -17.13
CA ASP A 115 10.55 -4.72 -16.93
C ASP A 115 11.15 -3.45 -17.56
N THR A 116 12.16 -3.57 -18.42
CA THR A 116 12.84 -2.40 -19.02
C THR A 116 11.88 -1.46 -19.74
N GLU A 117 10.86 -1.99 -20.43
CA GLU A 117 9.81 -1.20 -21.09
C GLU A 117 8.84 -0.52 -20.11
N LEU A 118 8.76 -1.01 -18.87
CA LEU A 118 7.88 -0.46 -17.84
C LEU A 118 8.51 0.71 -17.08
N TYR A 119 9.83 0.89 -17.17
CA TYR A 119 10.55 1.96 -16.49
C TYR A 119 10.28 3.34 -17.11
N ALA A 120 10.74 4.39 -16.43
CA ALA A 120 10.59 5.75 -16.93
C ALA A 120 11.44 5.96 -18.20
N ARG A 121 11.08 6.94 -19.03
CA ARG A 121 11.87 7.28 -20.22
C ARG A 121 13.32 7.63 -19.83
N GLY A 122 14.28 6.96 -20.45
CA GLY A 122 15.71 7.13 -20.16
C GLY A 122 16.18 6.43 -18.88
N GLN A 123 15.38 5.53 -18.31
CA GLN A 123 15.73 4.71 -17.16
C GLN A 123 15.82 3.24 -17.58
N ASP A 124 17.03 2.69 -17.67
CA ASP A 124 17.24 1.28 -18.04
C ASP A 124 17.22 0.34 -16.82
N TYR A 125 17.38 0.89 -15.62
CA TYR A 125 17.44 0.15 -14.37
C TYR A 125 16.74 0.91 -13.25
N ILE A 126 16.18 0.17 -12.31
CA ILE A 126 15.68 0.73 -11.04
C ILE A 126 16.82 0.81 -10.03
N GLN A 127 16.74 1.79 -9.14
CA GLN A 127 17.71 1.98 -8.07
C GLN A 127 17.05 1.71 -6.71
N ARG A 128 17.87 1.61 -5.66
CA ARG A 128 17.38 1.36 -4.30
C ARG A 128 16.34 2.37 -3.83
N LYS A 129 16.43 3.63 -4.29
CA LYS A 129 15.51 4.73 -3.97
C LYS A 129 14.11 4.55 -4.58
N ASP A 130 13.99 3.78 -5.66
CA ASP A 130 12.72 3.54 -6.35
C ASP A 130 11.96 2.38 -5.69
N ILE A 131 12.63 1.59 -4.85
CA ILE A 131 12.06 0.48 -4.10
C ILE A 131 11.34 1.00 -2.86
N MET A 132 10.04 0.72 -2.79
CA MET A 132 9.18 1.00 -1.64
C MET A 132 9.33 -0.05 -0.53
N GLY A 133 9.74 -1.27 -0.86
CA GLY A 133 10.06 -2.34 0.09
C GLY A 133 10.13 -3.72 -0.57
N SER A 134 10.73 -4.69 0.13
CA SER A 134 10.70 -6.10 -0.22
C SER A 134 9.49 -6.79 0.42
N VAL A 135 8.91 -7.75 -0.27
CA VAL A 135 7.77 -8.52 0.26
C VAL A 135 8.26 -9.51 1.32
N VAL A 136 7.71 -9.43 2.53
CA VAL A 136 8.06 -10.31 3.66
C VAL A 136 6.97 -11.30 4.03
N GLY A 137 5.76 -11.07 3.56
CA GLY A 137 4.61 -11.94 3.79
C GLY A 137 3.41 -11.49 2.99
N TYR A 138 2.40 -12.35 2.91
CA TYR A 138 1.15 -12.03 2.21
C TYR A 138 -0.04 -12.76 2.81
N VAL A 139 -1.23 -12.25 2.53
CA VAL A 139 -2.50 -12.92 2.82
C VAL A 139 -3.32 -13.02 1.53
N PRO A 140 -3.71 -14.24 1.11
CA PRO A 140 -4.39 -14.40 -0.16
C PRO A 140 -5.83 -13.89 -0.11
N PHE A 141 -6.36 -13.48 -1.27
CA PHE A 141 -7.75 -13.06 -1.52
C PHE A 141 -8.28 -11.82 -0.77
N ILE A 142 -7.68 -11.38 0.34
CA ILE A 142 -8.16 -10.21 1.11
C ILE A 142 -8.14 -8.93 0.28
N GLY A 143 -7.19 -8.81 -0.64
CA GLY A 143 -7.06 -7.67 -1.53
C GLY A 143 -8.26 -7.43 -2.44
N TYR A 144 -9.12 -8.43 -2.68
CA TYR A 144 -10.37 -8.21 -3.42
C TYR A 144 -11.30 -7.21 -2.74
N VAL A 145 -11.31 -7.14 -1.40
CA VAL A 145 -12.10 -6.14 -0.66
C VAL A 145 -11.60 -4.73 -0.98
N THR A 146 -10.28 -4.53 -0.97
CA THR A 146 -9.68 -3.24 -1.31
C THR A 146 -9.83 -2.87 -2.78
N ILE A 147 -9.76 -3.85 -3.68
CA ILE A 147 -9.99 -3.66 -5.12
C ILE A 147 -11.44 -3.21 -5.34
N LEU A 148 -12.42 -3.89 -4.73
CA LEU A 148 -13.84 -3.53 -4.82
C LEU A 148 -14.08 -2.08 -4.36
N LEU A 149 -13.51 -1.68 -3.22
CA LEU A 149 -13.62 -0.31 -2.70
C LEU A 149 -12.93 0.72 -3.61
N SER A 150 -11.89 0.32 -4.34
CA SER A 150 -11.17 1.19 -5.28
C SER A 150 -11.93 1.36 -6.60
N GLU A 151 -12.48 0.26 -7.14
CA GLU A 151 -13.27 0.24 -8.38
C GLU A 151 -14.65 0.89 -8.20
N HIS A 152 -15.18 0.90 -6.99
CA HIS A 152 -16.46 1.54 -6.64
C HIS A 152 -16.29 2.62 -5.57
N PRO A 153 -15.84 3.84 -5.93
CA PRO A 153 -15.63 4.93 -4.96
C PRO A 153 -16.87 5.28 -4.14
N TRP A 154 -18.07 5.10 -4.70
CA TRP A 154 -19.34 5.35 -4.01
C TRP A 154 -19.52 4.47 -2.76
N LEU A 155 -18.94 3.26 -2.73
CA LEU A 155 -18.97 2.39 -1.54
C LEU A 155 -18.24 3.05 -0.37
N LYS A 156 -17.09 3.70 -0.61
CA LYS A 156 -16.36 4.43 0.44
C LYS A 156 -17.19 5.58 1.00
N THR A 157 -17.87 6.34 0.14
CA THR A 157 -18.74 7.44 0.57
C THR A 157 -19.93 6.93 1.39
N VAL A 158 -20.57 5.83 0.96
CA VAL A 158 -21.66 5.20 1.70
C VAL A 158 -21.19 4.70 3.07
N MET A 159 -20.03 4.05 3.14
CA MET A 159 -19.46 3.58 4.40
C MET A 159 -19.19 4.74 5.37
N LEU A 160 -18.54 5.82 4.90
CA LEU A 160 -18.30 7.01 5.72
C LEU A 160 -19.61 7.69 6.15
N GLY A 161 -20.61 7.73 5.28
CA GLY A 161 -21.95 8.23 5.59
C GLY A 161 -22.65 7.40 6.66
N ILE A 162 -22.61 6.07 6.56
CA ILE A 162 -23.16 5.16 7.57
C ILE A 162 -22.43 5.34 8.90
N MET A 163 -21.08 5.41 8.89
CA MET A 163 -20.30 5.66 10.12
C MET A 163 -20.68 6.98 10.79
N GLY A 164 -20.82 8.06 10.00
CA GLY A 164 -21.26 9.36 10.50
C GLY A 164 -22.70 9.33 11.03
N LEU A 165 -23.61 8.62 10.37
CA LEU A 165 -24.98 8.43 10.85
C LEU A 165 -25.01 7.62 12.14
N THR A 166 -24.31 6.49 12.20
CA THR A 166 -24.24 5.65 13.41
C THR A 166 -23.69 6.41 14.60
N MET A 167 -22.73 7.31 14.37
CA MET A 167 -22.20 8.20 15.40
C MET A 167 -23.26 9.17 15.93
N ILE A 168 -24.14 9.71 15.08
CA ILE A 168 -25.26 10.57 15.50
C ILE A 168 -26.31 9.76 16.29
N PHE A 169 -26.52 8.49 15.94
CA PHE A 169 -27.51 7.62 16.57
C PHE A 169 -27.01 6.87 17.80
N GLN A 170 -25.70 6.63 17.94
CA GLN A 170 -25.09 6.06 19.13
C GLN A 170 -25.15 7.09 20.27
N ARG A 171 -26.22 6.96 21.05
CA ARG A 171 -26.35 7.61 22.36
C ARG A 171 -25.60 6.77 23.38
N GLU A 172 -24.54 7.32 23.94
CA GLU A 172 -24.20 7.08 25.34
C GLU A 172 -24.72 8.26 26.16
#